data_AF-A0A1V5RYC6-F1
#
_entry.id   AF-A0A1V5RYC6-F1
#
_cell.length_a   1.000
_cell.length_b   1.000
_cell.length_c   1.000
_cell.angle_alpha   90.00
_cell.angle_beta   90.00
_cell.angle_gamma   90.00
#
_symmetry.space_group_name_H-M   'P 1'
#
loop_
_entity.id
_entity.type
_entity.pdbx_description
1 polymer ?
#
loop_
_entity_poly.entity_id
_entity_poly.type
_entity_poly.pdbx_seq_one_letter_code
_entity_poly.pdbx_strand_id
1 'polypeptide(L)'
;MSESVKEVRKLRKHNYDEMETVDVYLSEDKTPVAFARKLKELLEQKAFNSEDEAKNWIRKTPFSMELYYSIDQGLFLVESEAVESDSEIYNPYTGEELDESIDE
;
A
#
# COMPACT_ATOMS: atom_id res chain seq x y z
N MET A 1 12.13 3.49 -28.59
CA MET A 1 12.58 2.81 -27.34
C MET A 1 12.61 1.33 -27.64
N SER A 2 13.69 0.61 -27.29
CA SER A 2 13.76 -0.84 -27.47
C SER A 2 12.85 -1.56 -26.47
N GLU A 3 12.39 -2.77 -26.80
CA GLU A 3 11.60 -3.61 -25.88
C GLU A 3 12.33 -3.86 -24.56
N SER A 4 13.65 -4.04 -24.60
CA SER A 4 14.48 -4.21 -23.39
C SER A 4 14.40 -3.01 -22.43
N VAL A 5 14.21 -1.79 -22.94
CA VAL A 5 14.04 -0.59 -22.10
C VAL A 5 12.63 -0.51 -21.50
N LYS A 6 11.62 -1.08 -22.18
CA LYS A 6 10.26 -1.18 -21.64
C LYS A 6 10.18 -2.24 -20.55
N GLU A 7 10.84 -3.39 -20.73
CA GLU A 7 10.90 -4.45 -19.71
C GLU A 7 11.54 -3.98 -18.41
N VAL A 8 12.66 -3.24 -18.49
CA VAL A 8 13.35 -2.68 -17.31
C VAL A 8 12.47 -1.66 -16.55
N ARG A 9 11.46 -1.09 -17.21
CA ARG A 9 10.55 -0.10 -16.60
C ARG A 9 9.28 -0.71 -16.05
N LYS A 10 9.00 -1.98 -16.36
CA LYS A 10 7.81 -2.66 -15.84
C LYS A 10 8.06 -3.01 -14.38
N LEU A 11 7.17 -2.54 -13.53
CA LEU A 11 7.28 -2.73 -12.09
C LEU A 11 6.78 -4.13 -11.71
N ARG A 12 7.45 -4.76 -10.76
CA ARG A 12 7.05 -6.07 -10.21
C ARG A 12 6.70 -5.90 -8.74
N LYS A 13 5.83 -6.77 -8.22
CA LYS A 13 5.66 -6.95 -6.78
C LYS A 13 7.00 -7.37 -6.18
N HIS A 14 7.31 -6.89 -4.99
CA HIS A 14 8.52 -7.30 -4.31
C HIS A 14 8.42 -8.73 -3.80
N ASN A 15 9.53 -9.47 -3.86
CA ASN A 15 9.69 -10.69 -3.08
C ASN A 15 10.21 -10.33 -1.67
N TYR A 16 10.38 -11.34 -0.81
CA TYR A 16 10.82 -11.13 0.57
C TYR A 16 12.21 -10.46 0.69
N ASP A 17 13.10 -10.70 -0.27
CA ASP A 17 14.49 -10.20 -0.22
C ASP A 17 14.61 -8.74 -0.71
N GLU A 18 13.68 -8.27 -1.55
CA GLU A 18 13.65 -6.92 -2.11
C GLU A 18 12.65 -5.99 -1.40
N MET A 19 11.90 -6.51 -0.43
CA MET A 19 10.85 -5.77 0.25
C MET A 19 11.42 -4.67 1.17
N GLU A 20 11.26 -3.42 0.76
CA GLU A 20 11.45 -2.26 1.63
C GLU A 20 10.11 -1.84 2.27
N THR A 21 10.00 -1.96 3.60
CA THR A 21 8.78 -1.57 4.34
C THR A 21 8.95 -0.34 5.21
N VAL A 22 7.86 0.42 5.35
CA VAL A 22 7.74 1.53 6.29
C VAL A 22 6.42 1.45 7.05
N ASP A 23 6.47 1.73 8.36
CA ASP A 23 5.27 1.83 9.18
C ASP A 23 4.66 3.23 9.06
N VAL A 24 3.39 3.28 8.64
CA VAL A 24 2.60 4.52 8.57
C VAL A 24 1.61 4.57 9.73
N TYR A 25 1.64 5.68 10.47
CA TYR A 25 0.66 5.96 11.52
C TYR A 25 -0.35 6.99 11.04
N LEU A 26 -1.63 6.70 11.25
CA LEU A 26 -2.71 7.60 10.90
C LEU A 26 -3.15 8.45 12.10
N SER A 27 -3.36 9.74 11.85
CA SER A 27 -3.94 10.67 12.80
C SER A 27 -4.81 11.70 12.11
N GLU A 28 -5.71 12.33 12.88
CA GLU A 28 -6.60 13.36 12.36
C GLU A 28 -5.88 14.64 11.93
N ASP A 29 -4.72 14.94 12.51
CA ASP A 29 -3.95 16.14 12.22
C ASP A 29 -2.97 15.97 11.05
N LYS A 30 -2.36 14.79 10.91
CA LYS A 30 -1.34 14.54 9.87
C LYS A 30 -1.90 13.87 8.62
N THR A 31 -2.87 12.97 8.79
CA THR A 31 -3.44 12.16 7.71
C THR A 31 -4.97 12.16 7.75
N PRO A 32 -5.63 13.34 7.77
CA PRO A 32 -7.08 13.44 8.04
C PRO A 32 -7.93 12.61 7.07
N VAL A 33 -7.55 12.56 5.80
CA VAL A 33 -8.32 11.87 4.75
C VAL A 33 -8.25 10.35 4.91
N ALA A 34 -7.05 9.80 5.10
CA ALA A 34 -6.84 8.37 5.29
C ALA A 34 -7.49 7.90 6.61
N PHE A 35 -7.30 8.67 7.69
CA PHE A 35 -7.91 8.38 8.99
C PHE A 35 -9.44 8.29 8.90
N ALA A 36 -10.09 9.28 8.28
CA ALA A 36 -11.54 9.30 8.13
C ALA A 36 -12.08 8.13 7.30
N ARG A 37 -11.35 7.72 6.25
CA ARG A 37 -11.72 6.57 5.42
C ARG A 37 -11.58 5.25 6.19
N LYS A 38 -10.47 5.05 6.91
CA LYS A 38 -10.29 3.84 7.72
C LYS A 38 -11.30 3.76 8.85
N LEU A 39 -11.63 4.88 9.49
CA LEU A 39 -12.70 4.92 10.48
C LEU A 39 -14.04 4.50 9.89
N LYS A 40 -14.41 5.04 8.73
CA LYS A 40 -15.64 4.66 8.03
C LYS A 40 -15.68 3.15 7.75
N GLU A 41 -14.60 2.60 7.21
CA GLU A 41 -14.46 1.16 6.93
C GLU A 41 -14.71 0.32 8.19
N LEU A 42 -14.03 0.63 9.30
CA LEU A 42 -14.15 -0.12 10.56
C LEU A 42 -15.57 -0.04 11.16
N LEU A 43 -16.24 1.11 11.02
CA LEU A 43 -17.62 1.29 11.45
C LEU A 43 -18.61 0.49 10.59
N GLU A 44 -18.42 0.47 9.28
CA GLU A 44 -19.25 -0.32 8.35
C GLU A 44 -19.09 -1.82 8.59
N GLN A 45 -17.88 -2.27 8.90
CA GLN A 45 -17.57 -3.65 9.28
C GLN A 45 -18.06 -4.03 10.69
N LYS A 46 -18.48 -3.06 11.51
CA LYS A 46 -18.79 -3.24 12.94
C LYS A 46 -17.64 -3.91 13.70
N ALA A 47 -16.40 -3.55 13.36
CA ALA A 47 -15.20 -4.13 13.94
C ALA A 47 -15.02 -3.79 15.44
N PHE A 48 -15.66 -2.72 15.92
CA PHE A 48 -15.58 -2.24 17.30
C PHE A 48 -16.96 -1.89 17.86
N ASN A 49 -17.09 -1.85 19.19
CA ASN A 49 -18.36 -1.56 19.86
C ASN A 49 -18.67 -0.05 19.89
N SER A 50 -17.69 0.81 19.64
CA SER A 50 -17.86 2.26 19.57
C SER A 50 -16.91 2.93 18.57
N GLU A 51 -17.27 4.13 18.15
CA GLU A 51 -16.42 4.97 17.29
C GLU A 51 -15.11 5.36 17.98
N ASP A 52 -15.13 5.60 19.29
CA ASP A 52 -13.94 5.99 20.04
C ASP A 52 -12.93 4.84 20.16
N GLU A 53 -13.40 3.60 20.30
CA GLU A 53 -12.55 2.40 20.24
C GLU A 53 -11.84 2.29 18.88
N ALA A 54 -12.60 2.44 17.78
CA ALA A 54 -12.05 2.41 16.43
C ALA A 54 -11.00 3.53 16.21
N LYS A 55 -11.30 4.77 16.61
CA LYS A 55 -10.36 5.89 16.53
C LYS A 55 -9.09 5.62 17.34
N ASN A 56 -9.21 5.09 18.56
CA ASN A 56 -8.05 4.78 19.39
C ASN A 56 -7.20 3.65 18.80
N TRP A 57 -7.82 2.66 18.16
CA TRP A 57 -7.10 1.61 17.44
C TRP A 57 -6.33 2.19 16.24
N ILE A 58 -6.97 2.99 15.38
CA ILE A 58 -6.30 3.61 14.21
C ILE A 58 -5.06 4.41 14.61
N ARG A 59 -5.13 5.17 15.72
CA ARG A 59 -3.99 5.98 16.18
C ARG A 59 -2.80 5.18 16.70
N LYS A 60 -3.03 3.94 17.13
CA LYS A 60 -2.02 3.10 17.81
C LYS A 60 -1.46 2.01 16.91
N THR A 61 -2.22 1.59 15.91
CA THR A 61 -1.84 0.54 14.99
C THR A 61 -1.07 1.14 13.81
N PRO A 62 0.20 0.76 13.59
CA PRO A 62 0.90 1.07 12.35
C PRO A 62 0.32 0.25 11.20
N PHE A 63 0.34 0.83 10.01
CA PHE A 63 0.08 0.14 8.75
C PHE A 63 1.42 -0.12 8.07
N SER A 64 1.78 -1.40 7.89
CA SER A 64 2.99 -1.79 7.18
C SER A 64 2.79 -1.54 5.70
N MET A 65 3.65 -0.70 5.11
CA MET A 65 3.57 -0.32 3.71
C MET A 65 4.84 -0.75 2.98
N GLU A 66 4.70 -1.41 1.85
CA GLU A 66 5.78 -1.65 0.91
C GLU A 66 6.03 -0.43 0.02
N LEU A 67 7.32 -0.08 -0.13
CA LEU A 67 7.79 1.09 -0.84
C LEU A 67 8.15 0.78 -2.29
N TYR A 68 7.36 1.26 -3.24
CA TYR A 68 7.63 1.10 -4.66
C TYR A 68 8.17 2.41 -5.27
N TYR A 69 9.18 2.32 -6.13
CA TYR A 69 9.69 3.46 -6.90
C TYR A 69 9.49 3.24 -8.40
N SER A 70 8.66 4.07 -9.03
CA SER A 70 8.52 4.06 -10.48
C SER A 70 9.47 5.08 -11.12
N ILE A 71 10.35 4.58 -11.99
CA ILE A 71 11.41 5.38 -12.63
C ILE A 71 10.80 6.58 -13.36
N ASP A 72 11.37 7.76 -13.14
CA ASP A 72 10.92 9.06 -13.67
C ASP A 72 9.54 9.55 -13.18
N GLN A 73 8.87 8.82 -12.27
CA GLN A 73 7.51 9.14 -11.79
C GLN A 73 7.45 9.36 -10.27
N GLY A 74 8.16 8.56 -9.48
CA GLY A 74 8.32 8.74 -8.05
C GLY A 74 7.88 7.55 -7.20
N LEU A 75 7.79 7.79 -5.89
CA LEU A 75 7.43 6.78 -4.89
C LEU A 75 5.92 6.58 -4.80
N PHE A 76 5.52 5.37 -4.46
CA PHE A 76 4.19 5.06 -3.94
C PHE A 76 4.27 3.91 -2.94
N LEU A 77 3.21 3.78 -2.14
CA LEU A 77 3.14 2.82 -1.04
C LEU A 77 1.94 1.91 -1.25
N VAL A 78 2.10 0.63 -0.96
CA VAL A 78 1.03 -0.38 -0.97
C VAL A 78 1.03 -1.07 0.39
N GLU A 79 -0.13 -1.29 1.00
CA GLU A 79 -0.21 -2.04 2.27
C GLU A 79 0.34 -3.46 2.06
N SER A 80 1.25 -3.92 2.92
CA SER A 80 1.91 -5.23 2.79
C SER A 80 0.88 -6.38 2.70
N GLU A 81 -0.21 -6.29 3.47
CA GLU A 81 -1.30 -7.29 3.41
C GLU A 81 -1.93 -7.40 2.01
N ALA A 82 -1.98 -6.31 1.24
CA ALA A 82 -2.49 -6.35 -0.12
C ALA A 82 -1.50 -7.01 -1.08
N VAL A 83 -0.18 -6.83 -0.87
CA VAL A 83 0.87 -7.47 -1.70
C VAL A 83 0.92 -8.97 -1.44
N GLU A 84 0.80 -9.39 -0.18
CA GLU A 84 0.77 -10.80 0.23
C GLU A 84 -0.51 -11.53 -0.20
N SER A 85 -1.55 -10.80 -0.56
CA SER A 85 -2.79 -11.36 -1.11
C SER A 85 -2.75 -11.48 -2.63
N ASP A 86 -3.63 -12.30 -3.21
CA ASP A 86 -3.86 -12.40 -4.67
C ASP A 86 -4.53 -11.14 -5.26
N SER A 87 -4.29 -9.96 -4.67
CA SER A 87 -4.82 -8.69 -5.15
C SER A 87 -4.03 -8.19 -6.37
N GLU A 88 -4.77 -7.71 -7.36
CA GLU A 88 -4.20 -6.97 -8.49
C GLU A 88 -3.72 -5.59 -8.00
N ILE A 89 -2.43 -5.31 -8.14
CA ILE A 89 -1.83 -4.03 -7.73
C ILE A 89 -1.38 -3.30 -8.99
N TYR A 90 -1.72 -2.03 -9.08
CA TYR A 90 -1.44 -1.22 -10.26
C TYR A 90 -0.51 -0.05 -9.93
N ASN A 91 0.41 0.26 -10.83
CA ASN A 91 1.23 1.46 -10.74
C ASN A 91 0.31 2.69 -10.90
N PRO A 92 0.20 3.58 -9.90
CA PRO A 92 -0.76 4.69 -9.92
C PRO A 92 -0.44 5.75 -10.99
N TYR A 93 0.76 5.74 -11.57
CA TYR A 93 1.21 6.70 -12.57
C TYR A 93 1.00 6.22 -14.01
N THR A 94 1.05 4.91 -14.26
CA THR A 94 0.90 4.33 -15.61
C THR A 94 -0.42 3.58 -15.82
N GLY A 95 -1.03 3.09 -14.73
CA GLY A 95 -2.17 2.17 -14.79
C GLY A 95 -1.80 0.75 -15.21
N GLU A 96 -0.51 0.43 -15.31
CA GLU A 96 -0.04 -0.93 -15.59
C GLU A 96 -0.04 -1.76 -14.30
N GLU A 97 -0.47 -3.01 -14.40
CA GLU A 97 -0.41 -3.96 -13.30
C GLU A 97 1.04 -4.31 -12.97
N LEU A 98 1.32 -4.46 -11.67
CA LEU A 98 2.60 -4.97 -11.18
C LEU A 98 2.62 -6.48 -11.40
N ASP A 99 3.63 -6.96 -12.13
CA ASP A 99 3.81 -8.39 -12.33
C ASP A 99 4.14 -9.09 -11.01
N GLU A 100 3.69 -10.34 -10.88
CA GLU A 100 4.18 -11.21 -9.82
C GLU A 100 5.71 -11.36 -9.94
N SER A 101 6.40 -11.32 -8.80
CA SER A 101 7.80 -11.74 -8.75
C SER A 101 7.85 -13.22 -9.12
N ILE A 102 8.54 -13.56 -10.21
CA ILE A 102 8.92 -14.95 -10.45
C ILE A 102 10.07 -15.22 -9.49
N ASP A 103 9.82 -15.99 -8.44
CA ASP A 103 10.88 -16.58 -7.62
C ASP A 103 11.74 -17.48 -8.54
N GLU A 104 12.95 -17.06 -8.88
CA GLU A 104 13.97 -17.89 -9.54
C GLU A 104 14.84 -18.62 -8.51
#